data_AF-A0A511V032-F1
#
_entry.id   AF-A0A511V032-F1
#
_cell.length_a   1.000
_cell.length_b   1.000
_cell.length_c   1.000
_cell.angle_alpha   90.00
_cell.angle_beta   90.00
_cell.angle_gamma   90.00
#
_symmetry.space_group_name_H-M   'P 1'
#
loop_
_entity.id
_entity.type
_entity.pdbx_description
1 polymer ?
#
loop_
_entity_poly.entity_id
_entity_poly.type
_entity_poly.pdbx_seq_one_letter_code
_entity_poly.pdbx_strand_id
1 'polypeptide(L)'
;MISCLVLYHPSVTVLTKSKILRMMFCDFDFSIHVGKMQTVTIFIKDIEIENIWQAAALFGSTNILTGYGFGKSEKEAEIKAWQIILKLVEDR
;
A
#
# COMPACT_ATOMS: atom_id res chain seq x y z
N MET A 1 2.35 11.42 11.23
CA MET A 1 3.00 10.10 10.98
C MET A 1 2.73 9.71 9.54
N ILE A 2 3.67 9.08 8.83
CA ILE A 2 3.46 8.66 7.43
C ILE A 2 3.20 7.15 7.38
N SER A 3 2.09 6.80 6.78
CA SER A 3 1.70 5.42 6.48
C SER A 3 1.96 5.13 5.01
N CYS A 4 2.43 3.94 4.69
CA CYS A 4 2.69 3.47 3.34
C CYS A 4 1.93 2.16 3.09
N LEU A 5 1.30 2.06 1.93
CA LEU A 5 0.67 0.84 1.44
C LEU A 5 1.14 0.58 0.01
N VAL A 6 1.65 -0.62 -0.25
CA VAL A 6 2.17 -1.06 -1.55
C VAL A 6 1.27 -2.18 -2.05
N LEU A 7 0.72 -2.02 -3.25
CA LEU A 7 -0.14 -3.00 -3.91
C LEU A 7 0.51 -3.53 -5.18
N TYR A 8 0.57 -4.85 -5.30
CA TYR A 8 0.98 -5.55 -6.51
C TYR A 8 -0.05 -6.61 -6.92
N HIS A 9 -0.41 -6.61 -8.20
CA HIS A 9 -1.16 -7.69 -8.82
C HIS A 9 -0.91 -7.67 -10.34
N PRO A 10 -0.61 -8.81 -10.98
CA PRO A 10 -0.21 -8.85 -12.38
C PRO A 10 -1.33 -8.47 -13.36
N SER A 11 -2.58 -8.84 -13.06
CA SER A 11 -3.72 -8.59 -13.96
C SER A 11 -4.57 -7.36 -13.61
N VAL A 12 -4.40 -6.79 -12.40
CA VAL A 12 -5.14 -5.57 -12.03
C VAL A 12 -4.30 -4.39 -12.49
N THR A 13 -4.86 -3.52 -13.32
CA THR A 13 -4.10 -2.38 -13.86
C THR A 13 -3.65 -1.42 -12.75
N VAL A 14 -2.54 -0.71 -12.98
CA VAL A 14 -2.13 0.45 -12.15
C VAL A 14 -3.30 1.42 -11.96
N LEU A 15 -4.03 1.73 -13.03
CA LEU A 15 -5.14 2.69 -12.99
C LEU A 15 -6.24 2.24 -12.03
N THR A 16 -6.63 0.97 -12.08
CA THR A 16 -7.64 0.38 -11.19
C THR A 16 -7.20 0.50 -9.73
N LYS A 17 -5.97 0.07 -9.40
CA LYS A 17 -5.43 0.16 -8.04
C LYS A 17 -5.39 1.61 -7.55
N SER A 18 -4.88 2.53 -8.35
CA SER A 18 -4.83 3.95 -8.03
C SER A 18 -6.22 4.54 -7.78
N LYS A 19 -7.24 4.15 -8.56
CA LYS A 19 -8.63 4.61 -8.34
C LYS A 19 -9.20 4.09 -7.03
N ILE A 20 -9.02 2.81 -6.73
CA ILE A 20 -9.50 2.20 -5.48
C ILE A 20 -8.84 2.89 -4.28
N LEU A 21 -7.52 3.07 -4.31
CA LEU A 21 -6.77 3.73 -3.24
C LEU A 21 -7.22 5.19 -3.03
N ARG A 22 -7.39 5.95 -4.12
CA ARG A 22 -7.90 7.34 -4.05
C ARG A 22 -9.30 7.41 -3.43
N MET A 23 -10.15 6.43 -3.73
CA MET A 23 -11.51 6.39 -3.20
C MET A 23 -11.53 5.95 -1.73
N MET A 24 -10.67 5.02 -1.35
CA MET A 24 -10.57 4.52 0.03
C MET A 24 -10.00 5.57 1.00
N PHE A 25 -9.09 6.42 0.53
CA PHE A 25 -8.41 7.43 1.34
C PHE A 25 -8.74 8.86 0.92
N CYS A 26 -9.92 9.10 0.34
CA CYS A 26 -10.28 10.42 -0.23
C CYS A 26 -10.29 11.55 0.79
N ASP A 27 -10.50 11.23 2.07
CA ASP A 27 -10.59 12.20 3.17
C ASP A 27 -9.23 12.54 3.81
N PHE A 28 -8.13 11.97 3.30
CA PHE A 28 -6.79 12.14 3.84
C PHE A 28 -5.84 12.83 2.86
N ASP A 29 -4.78 13.46 3.38
CA ASP A 29 -3.66 13.92 2.55
C ASP A 29 -2.79 12.72 2.15
N PHE A 30 -2.73 12.45 0.85
CA PHE A 30 -1.97 11.33 0.31
C PHE A 30 -1.19 11.67 -0.96
N SER A 31 -0.11 10.93 -1.18
CA SER A 31 0.66 10.92 -2.43
C SER A 31 0.65 9.49 -3.01
N ILE A 32 0.51 9.37 -4.34
CA ILE A 32 0.53 8.07 -5.03
C ILE A 32 1.70 8.03 -5.98
N HIS A 33 2.49 6.96 -5.87
CA HIS A 33 3.61 6.66 -6.73
C HIS A 33 3.30 5.39 -7.53
N VAL A 34 3.37 5.51 -8.85
CA VAL A 34 3.25 4.39 -9.77
C VAL A 34 4.64 3.81 -10.00
N GLY A 35 4.83 2.57 -9.55
CA GLY A 35 6.09 1.85 -9.71
C GLY A 35 6.16 1.05 -11.02
N LYS A 36 7.24 0.30 -11.17
CA LYS A 36 7.38 -0.72 -12.23
C LYS A 36 6.48 -1.93 -11.92
N MET A 37 6.29 -2.80 -12.92
CA MET A 37 5.64 -4.11 -12.76
C MET A 37 4.23 -4.06 -12.15
N GLN A 38 3.39 -3.11 -12.56
CA GLN A 38 2.02 -2.98 -12.04
C GLN A 38 1.97 -2.70 -10.52
N THR A 39 3.02 -2.18 -9.90
CA THR A 39 3.00 -1.81 -8.48
C THR A 39 2.48 -0.40 -8.28
N VAL A 40 1.64 -0.20 -7.26
CA VAL A 40 1.18 1.13 -6.82
C VAL A 40 1.49 1.29 -5.35
N THR A 41 2.20 2.37 -5.01
CA THR A 41 2.50 2.75 -3.64
C THR A 41 1.73 4.01 -3.29
N ILE A 42 1.03 4.02 -2.16
CA ILE A 42 0.39 5.21 -1.61
C ILE A 42 1.02 5.55 -0.26
N PHE A 43 1.28 6.83 -0.05
CA PHE A 43 1.67 7.40 1.24
C PHE A 43 0.52 8.24 1.77
N ILE A 44 0.09 7.98 3.00
CA ILE A 44 -1.02 8.69 3.65
C ILE A 44 -0.49 9.33 4.92
N LYS A 45 -0.77 10.63 5.12
CA LYS A 45 -0.38 11.36 6.33
C LYS A 45 -1.50 11.32 7.36
N ASP A 46 -1.10 11.23 8.62
CA ASP A 46 -1.94 11.45 9.80
C ASP A 46 -3.23 10.60 9.83
N ILE A 47 -3.10 9.36 9.36
CA ILE A 47 -4.13 8.33 9.41
C ILE A 47 -3.89 7.36 10.57
N GLU A 48 -4.97 6.89 11.18
CA GLU A 48 -4.95 5.83 12.20
C GLU A 48 -4.42 4.50 11.61
N ILE A 49 -3.65 3.77 12.41
CA ILE A 49 -2.96 2.54 11.99
C ILE A 49 -3.97 1.47 11.58
N GLU A 50 -5.11 1.42 12.29
CA GLU A 50 -6.21 0.50 12.09
C GLU A 50 -6.80 0.59 10.68
N ASN A 51 -6.91 1.80 10.12
CA ASN A 51 -7.42 2.01 8.77
C ASN A 51 -6.48 1.42 7.71
N ILE A 52 -5.16 1.53 7.93
CA ILE A 52 -4.15 0.95 7.03
C ILE A 52 -4.16 -0.58 7.11
N TRP A 53 -4.29 -1.14 8.33
CA TRP A 53 -4.42 -2.58 8.51
C TRP A 53 -5.69 -3.15 7.89
N GLN A 54 -6.83 -2.47 8.04
CA GLN A 54 -8.07 -2.87 7.39
C GLN A 54 -7.93 -2.86 5.87
N ALA A 55 -7.34 -1.81 5.29
CA ALA A 55 -7.07 -1.77 3.86
C ALA A 55 -6.16 -2.91 3.41
N ALA A 56 -5.06 -3.16 4.14
CA ALA A 56 -4.13 -4.23 3.85
C ALA A 56 -4.80 -5.62 3.90
N ALA A 57 -5.63 -5.86 4.92
CA ALA A 57 -6.39 -7.11 5.06
C ALA A 57 -7.41 -7.28 3.91
N LEU A 58 -8.12 -6.21 3.54
CA LEU A 58 -9.07 -6.23 2.43
C LEU A 58 -8.37 -6.60 1.12
N PHE A 59 -7.29 -5.92 0.75
CA PHE A 59 -6.55 -6.25 -0.48
C PHE A 59 -5.95 -7.65 -0.42
N GLY A 60 -5.35 -8.04 0.70
CA GLY A 60 -4.81 -9.38 0.91
C GLY A 60 -5.87 -10.48 0.70
N SER A 61 -7.10 -10.28 1.18
CA SER A 61 -8.22 -11.21 1.00
C SER A 61 -8.66 -11.39 -0.46
N THR A 62 -8.31 -10.43 -1.33
CA THR A 62 -8.59 -10.46 -2.77
C THR A 62 -7.43 -10.97 -3.63
N ASN A 63 -6.44 -11.62 -3.01
CA ASN A 63 -5.19 -12.07 -3.65
C ASN A 63 -4.29 -10.95 -4.21
N ILE A 64 -4.52 -9.69 -3.84
CA ILE A 64 -3.61 -8.59 -4.15
C ILE A 64 -2.46 -8.63 -3.14
N LEU A 65 -1.23 -8.79 -3.63
CA LEU A 65 -0.04 -8.77 -2.79
C LEU A 65 0.10 -7.36 -2.19
N THR A 66 0.05 -7.29 -0.86
CA THR A 66 -0.08 -6.02 -0.15
C THR A 66 0.96 -5.93 0.96
N GLY A 67 1.78 -4.89 0.91
CA GLY A 67 2.69 -4.52 1.99
C GLY A 67 2.25 -3.23 2.65
N TYR A 68 2.50 -3.08 3.94
CA TYR A 68 2.22 -1.85 4.67
C TYR A 68 3.38 -1.47 5.60
N GLY A 69 3.53 -0.17 5.87
CA GLY A 69 4.59 0.30 6.75
C GLY A 69 4.30 1.68 7.32
N PHE A 70 4.92 2.00 8.46
CA PHE A 70 4.71 3.25 9.17
C PHE A 70 6.06 3.88 9.52
N GLY A 71 6.21 5.18 9.32
CA GLY A 71 7.47 5.86 9.58
C GLY A 71 7.34 7.37 9.78
N LYS A 72 8.48 7.98 10.14
CA LYS A 72 8.62 9.44 10.21
C LYS A 72 8.83 10.08 8.84
N SER A 73 9.20 9.27 7.83
CA SER A 73 9.39 9.69 6.44
C SER A 73 8.77 8.67 5.48
N GLU A 74 8.44 9.10 4.25
CA GLU A 74 7.95 8.20 3.19
C GLU A 74 8.92 7.04 2.95
N LYS A 75 10.22 7.32 2.89
CA LYS A 75 11.27 6.31 2.71
C LYS A 75 11.28 5.25 3.82
N GLU A 76 11.14 5.66 5.08
CA GLU A 76 11.10 4.71 6.21
C GLU A 76 9.84 3.82 6.14
N ALA A 77 8.69 4.42 5.84
CA ALA A 77 7.43 3.69 5.72
C ALA A 77 7.47 2.71 4.53
N GLU A 78 8.04 3.13 3.39
CA GLU A 78 8.22 2.28 2.21
C GLU A 78 9.13 1.09 2.47
N ILE A 79 10.28 1.27 3.14
CA ILE A 79 11.18 0.16 3.49
C ILE A 79 10.44 -0.92 4.29
N LYS A 80 9.65 -0.51 5.30
CA LYS A 80 8.86 -1.44 6.11
C LYS A 80 7.78 -2.15 5.28
N ALA A 81 7.12 -1.44 4.36
CA ALA A 81 6.12 -2.04 3.46
C ALA A 81 6.74 -3.11 2.55
N TRP A 82 7.91 -2.86 1.98
CA TRP A 82 8.61 -3.83 1.15
C TRP A 82 9.15 -5.03 1.93
N GLN A 83 9.57 -4.85 3.18
CA GLN A 83 9.95 -5.99 4.04
C GLN A 83 8.80 -6.98 4.21
N ILE A 84 7.56 -6.49 4.35
CA ILE A 84 6.37 -7.36 4.40
C ILE A 84 6.16 -8.08 3.07
N ILE A 85 6.26 -7.38 1.94
CA ILE A 85 6.11 -8.00 0.62
C ILE A 85 7.15 -9.11 0.40
N LEU A 86 8.42 -8.85 0.73
CA LEU A 86 9.49 -9.84 0.58
C LEU A 86 9.19 -11.10 1.39
N LYS A 87 8.78 -10.93 2.65
CA LYS A 87 8.38 -12.05 3.52
C LYS A 87 7.20 -12.84 2.94
N LEU A 88 6.18 -12.15 2.42
CA LEU A 88 5.02 -12.79 1.80
C LEU A 88 5.35 -13.55 0.51
N VAL A 89 6.43 -13.19 -0.18
CA VAL A 89 6.91 -13.91 -1.37
C VAL A 89 7.77 -15.11 -0.97
N GLU A 90 8.55 -15.01 0.10
CA GLU A 90 9.32 -16.13 0.65
C GLU A 90 8.43 -17.24 1.23
N ASP A 91 7.29 -16.87 1.81
CA ASP A 91 6.33 -17.82 2.43
C ASP A 91 5.41 -18.54 1.41
N ARG A 92 5.56 -18.31 0.09
CA ARG A 92 4.72 -18.87 -1.00
C ARG A 92 5.46 -19.89 -1.86
#